data_AF-A0A5C4LGW4-F1
#
_entry.id   AF-A0A5C4LGW4-F1
#
_cell.length_a   1.000
_cell.length_b   1.000
_cell.length_c   1.000
_cell.angle_alpha   90.00
_cell.angle_beta   90.00
_cell.angle_gamma   90.00
#
_symmetry.space_group_name_H-M   'P 1'
#
loop_
_entity.id
_entity.type
_entity.pdbx_description
1 polymer ?
#
loop_
_entity_poly.entity_id
_entity_poly.type
_entity_poly.pdbx_seq_one_letter_code
_entity_poly.pdbx_strand_id
1 'polypeptide(L)'
;MTGAAHGLDRANTLVQTLAILGAGAWGVYTFIYEARIKPGLAPPTVSVTTALAKAGERDGHVAIRSTVTRRNVGEAGVRVLGLVYTVTGLRARFGTEAALSDRSGPAGTLAAARGYVLDEPGTVILRQGKLFAGAADGTEPSDLNPGEAVSRDSIFYADAKAYDFVRFEVSLVYTKEDDPPLRLRFETEASGRLALRPLGACTAAACARLRTTDFATEFSLW
;
A
#
# COMPACT_ATOMS: atom_id res chain seq x y z
N MET A 1 26.10 41.07 -59.29
CA MET A 1 24.97 40.48 -58.55
C MET A 1 25.46 39.25 -57.79
N THR A 2 26.11 39.43 -56.64
CA THR A 2 26.70 38.31 -55.87
C THR A 2 26.56 38.49 -54.34
N GLY A 3 26.04 39.62 -53.86
CA GLY A 3 25.88 39.89 -52.43
C GLY A 3 24.63 39.31 -51.77
N ALA A 4 23.58 38.98 -52.54
CA ALA A 4 22.30 38.54 -51.99
C ALA A 4 22.29 37.05 -51.55
N ALA A 5 23.08 36.19 -52.21
CA ALA A 5 23.13 34.75 -51.91
C ALA A 5 23.77 34.46 -50.53
N HIS A 6 24.86 35.14 -50.19
CA HIS A 6 25.52 35.00 -48.87
C HIS A 6 24.68 35.50 -47.69
N GLY A 7 23.79 36.47 -47.92
CA GLY A 7 22.87 36.99 -46.89
C GLY A 7 21.77 35.99 -46.54
N LEU A 8 21.21 35.30 -47.54
CA LEU A 8 20.22 34.24 -47.33
C LEU A 8 20.81 33.02 -46.62
N ASP A 9 22.01 32.59 -46.99
CA ASP A 9 22.66 31.44 -46.35
C ASP A 9 22.97 31.70 -44.87
N ARG A 10 23.40 32.93 -44.53
CA ARG A 10 23.59 33.35 -43.12
C ARG A 10 22.29 33.42 -42.34
N ALA A 11 21.23 33.97 -42.94
CA ALA A 11 19.92 34.06 -42.29
C ALA A 11 19.33 32.67 -42.03
N ASN A 12 19.43 31.77 -43.02
CA ASN A 12 18.98 30.39 -42.89
C ASN A 12 19.79 29.63 -41.81
N THR A 13 21.11 29.77 -41.82
CA THR A 13 21.99 29.16 -40.80
C THR A 13 21.65 29.67 -39.39
N LEU A 14 21.35 30.96 -39.23
CA LEU A 14 20.94 31.53 -37.94
C LEU A 14 19.60 30.96 -37.47
N VAL A 15 18.61 30.89 -38.37
CA VAL A 15 17.29 30.30 -38.07
C VAL A 15 17.43 28.83 -37.68
N GLN A 16 18.22 28.06 -38.41
CA GLN A 16 18.48 26.64 -38.09
C GLN A 16 19.17 26.49 -36.73
N THR A 17 20.15 27.34 -36.42
CA THR A 17 20.84 27.32 -35.13
C THR A 17 19.86 27.64 -33.98
N LEU A 18 19.03 28.68 -34.14
CA LEU A 18 18.01 29.04 -33.16
C LEU A 18 16.96 27.93 -33.00
N ALA A 19 16.58 27.26 -34.09
CA ALA A 19 15.64 26.14 -34.05
C ALA A 19 16.24 24.95 -33.28
N ILE A 20 17.51 24.61 -33.49
CA ILE A 20 18.20 23.55 -32.75
C ILE A 20 18.31 23.90 -31.26
N LEU A 21 18.70 25.13 -30.93
CA LEU A 21 18.78 25.59 -29.55
C LEU A 21 17.40 25.61 -28.88
N GLY A 22 16.37 26.07 -29.59
CA GLY A 22 14.99 26.06 -29.13
C GLY A 22 14.48 24.65 -28.87
N ALA A 23 14.72 23.71 -29.79
CA ALA A 23 14.37 22.30 -29.63
C ALA A 23 15.12 21.65 -28.45
N GLY A 24 16.40 21.97 -28.28
CA GLY A 24 17.21 21.50 -27.15
C GLY A 24 16.69 22.04 -25.81
N ALA A 25 16.44 23.34 -25.72
CA ALA A 25 15.89 23.97 -24.51
C ALA A 25 14.49 23.42 -24.17
N TRP A 26 13.63 23.24 -25.17
CA TRP A 26 12.32 22.63 -25.00
C TRP A 26 12.43 21.19 -24.50
N GLY A 27 13.29 20.37 -25.11
CA GLY A 27 13.52 18.99 -24.70
C GLY A 27 14.01 18.89 -23.24
N VAL A 28 14.96 19.75 -22.83
CA VAL A 28 15.44 19.81 -21.45
C VAL A 28 14.33 20.23 -20.50
N TYR A 29 13.55 21.27 -20.85
CA TYR A 29 12.42 21.73 -20.05
C TYR A 29 11.39 20.61 -19.85
N THR A 30 10.95 19.96 -20.93
CA THR A 30 9.98 18.86 -20.88
C THR A 30 10.51 17.68 -20.08
N PHE A 31 11.78 17.32 -20.26
CA PHE A 31 12.41 16.24 -19.49
C PHE A 31 12.41 16.54 -17.99
N ILE A 32 12.85 17.75 -17.57
CA ILE A 32 12.84 18.14 -16.16
C ILE A 32 11.41 18.16 -15.62
N TYR A 33 10.47 18.69 -16.38
CA TYR A 33 9.08 18.78 -15.97
C TYR A 33 8.47 17.39 -15.74
N GLU A 34 8.56 16.48 -16.72
CA GLU A 34 7.98 15.14 -16.63
C GLU A 34 8.75 14.21 -15.70
N ALA A 35 10.09 14.30 -15.62
CA ALA A 35 10.89 13.37 -14.83
C ALA A 35 11.05 13.79 -13.35
N ARG A 36 10.88 15.07 -13.02
CA ARG A 36 11.12 15.59 -11.66
C ARG A 36 9.94 16.37 -11.09
N ILE A 37 9.45 17.38 -11.80
CA ILE A 37 8.47 18.32 -11.24
C ILE A 37 7.10 17.65 -11.06
N LYS A 38 6.56 17.06 -12.12
CA LYS A 38 5.22 16.45 -12.09
C LYS A 38 5.15 15.26 -11.11
N PRO A 39 6.08 14.27 -11.13
CA PRO A 39 6.15 13.22 -10.11
C PRO A 39 6.34 13.78 -8.70
N GLY A 40 7.16 14.84 -8.57
CA GLY A 40 7.43 15.55 -7.31
C GLY A 40 6.21 16.23 -6.68
N LEU A 41 5.16 16.50 -7.44
CA LEU A 41 3.90 17.09 -6.95
C LEU A 41 2.76 16.07 -6.79
N ALA A 42 2.86 14.91 -7.44
CA ALA A 42 1.87 13.85 -7.33
C ALA A 42 1.85 13.22 -5.91
N PRO A 43 0.67 12.86 -5.38
CA PRO A 43 0.58 12.13 -4.11
C PRO A 43 1.09 10.68 -4.27
N PRO A 44 1.74 10.12 -3.23
CA PRO A 44 2.12 8.71 -3.24
C PRO A 44 0.86 7.83 -3.21
N THR A 45 0.79 6.82 -4.07
CA THR A 45 -0.39 5.94 -4.19
C THR A 45 0.04 4.48 -4.30
N VAL A 46 -0.29 3.68 -3.29
CA VAL A 46 0.01 2.24 -3.27
C VAL A 46 -1.27 1.43 -3.26
N SER A 47 -1.32 0.41 -4.11
CA SER A 47 -2.30 -0.66 -4.05
C SER A 47 -1.73 -1.85 -3.31
N VAL A 48 -2.52 -2.46 -2.44
CA VAL A 48 -2.18 -3.70 -1.73
C VAL A 48 -3.20 -4.76 -2.11
N THR A 49 -2.71 -5.92 -2.53
CA THR A 49 -3.55 -7.08 -2.83
C THR A 49 -3.04 -8.28 -2.04
N THR A 50 -3.96 -9.06 -1.48
CA THR A 50 -3.62 -10.29 -0.77
C THR A 50 -4.30 -11.49 -1.39
N ALA A 51 -3.55 -12.58 -1.54
CA ALA A 51 -4.06 -13.88 -1.94
C ALA A 51 -3.84 -14.86 -0.80
N LEU A 52 -4.86 -15.67 -0.49
CA LEU A 52 -4.79 -16.73 0.51
C LEU A 52 -5.06 -18.06 -0.19
N ALA A 53 -4.20 -19.06 0.07
CA ALA A 53 -4.34 -20.40 -0.48
C ALA A 53 -4.00 -21.45 0.57
N LYS A 54 -4.77 -22.54 0.60
CA LYS A 54 -4.42 -23.73 1.39
C LYS A 54 -3.11 -24.31 0.85
N ALA A 55 -2.08 -24.32 1.70
CA ALA A 55 -0.77 -24.87 1.40
C ALA A 55 -0.62 -26.32 1.87
N GLY A 56 -1.45 -26.74 2.82
CA GLY A 56 -1.45 -28.09 3.36
C GLY A 56 -2.36 -28.21 4.58
N GLU A 57 -2.41 -29.41 5.16
CA GLU A 57 -3.14 -29.68 6.38
C GLU A 57 -2.43 -30.78 7.17
N ARG A 58 -2.36 -30.63 8.48
CA ARG A 58 -1.78 -31.62 9.39
C ARG A 58 -2.40 -31.50 10.78
N ASP A 59 -2.78 -32.62 11.37
CA ASP A 59 -3.25 -32.70 12.76
C ASP A 59 -4.41 -31.70 13.07
N GLY A 60 -5.34 -31.52 12.12
CA GLY A 60 -6.45 -30.57 12.22
C GLY A 60 -6.07 -29.09 12.01
N HIS A 61 -4.80 -28.80 11.72
CA HIS A 61 -4.32 -27.47 11.41
C HIS A 61 -4.16 -27.30 9.91
N VAL A 62 -4.80 -26.29 9.35
CA VAL A 62 -4.68 -25.91 7.94
C VAL A 62 -3.53 -24.93 7.81
N ALA A 63 -2.54 -25.28 6.99
CA ALA A 63 -1.47 -24.38 6.58
C ALA A 63 -1.97 -23.49 5.45
N ILE A 64 -1.85 -22.18 5.60
CA ILE A 64 -2.37 -21.19 4.65
C ILE A 64 -1.20 -20.33 4.20
N ARG A 65 -0.93 -20.33 2.90
CA ARG A 65 0.00 -19.41 2.27
C ARG A 65 -0.71 -18.09 2.01
N SER A 66 -0.20 -17.02 2.60
CA SER A 66 -0.55 -15.65 2.21
C SER A 66 0.50 -15.09 1.28
N THR A 67 0.05 -14.51 0.16
CA THR A 67 0.87 -13.72 -0.74
C THR A 67 0.38 -12.28 -0.67
N VAL A 68 1.22 -11.39 -0.17
CA VAL A 68 0.93 -9.95 -0.12
C VAL A 68 1.72 -9.26 -1.21
N THR A 69 1.01 -8.61 -2.13
CA THR A 69 1.62 -7.83 -3.21
C THR A 69 1.33 -6.35 -2.98
N ARG A 70 2.39 -5.55 -2.98
CA ARG A 70 2.33 -4.09 -2.86
C ARG A 70 2.79 -3.51 -4.18
N ARG A 71 1.99 -2.64 -4.78
CA ARG A 71 2.27 -2.01 -6.06
C ARG A 71 2.14 -0.50 -5.96
N ASN A 72 3.16 0.23 -6.41
CA ASN A 72 3.01 1.66 -6.62
C ASN A 72 2.20 1.87 -7.90
N VAL A 73 1.00 2.41 -7.75
CA VAL A 73 0.07 2.69 -8.86
C VAL A 73 0.03 4.19 -9.19
N GLY A 74 0.82 5.00 -8.49
CA GLY A 74 0.98 6.42 -8.75
C GLY A 74 2.21 6.75 -9.58
N GLU A 75 2.42 8.04 -9.81
CA GLU A 75 3.57 8.59 -10.54
C GLU A 75 4.73 8.99 -9.63
N ALA A 76 4.50 9.13 -8.32
CA ALA A 76 5.52 9.49 -7.34
C ALA A 76 6.23 8.25 -6.77
N GLY A 77 7.54 8.34 -6.54
CA GLY A 77 8.28 7.34 -5.75
C GLY A 77 7.74 7.23 -4.33
N VAL A 78 7.68 6.01 -3.81
CA VAL A 78 7.10 5.72 -2.48
C VAL A 78 8.14 5.08 -1.59
N ARG A 79 8.27 5.58 -0.36
CA ARG A 79 8.98 4.91 0.73
C ARG A 79 7.98 4.18 1.63
N VAL A 80 8.08 2.86 1.69
CA VAL A 80 7.33 2.08 2.70
C VAL A 80 8.04 2.22 4.04
N LEU A 81 7.30 2.61 5.08
CA LEU A 81 7.82 2.80 6.43
C LEU A 81 7.53 1.58 7.32
N GLY A 82 6.37 0.96 7.15
CA GLY A 82 6.01 -0.20 7.94
C GLY A 82 4.91 -1.03 7.31
N LEU A 83 4.87 -2.29 7.71
CA LEU A 83 3.86 -3.25 7.29
C LEU A 83 3.51 -4.14 8.47
N VAL A 84 2.22 -4.28 8.75
CA VAL A 84 1.70 -5.17 9.78
C VAL A 84 0.64 -6.08 9.21
N TYR A 85 0.60 -7.31 9.70
CA TYR A 85 -0.42 -8.29 9.39
C TYR A 85 -0.99 -8.84 10.70
N THR A 86 -2.31 -8.94 10.76
CA THR A 86 -3.03 -9.63 11.83
C THR A 86 -3.88 -10.74 11.22
N VAL A 87 -3.79 -11.94 11.78
CA VAL A 87 -4.63 -13.07 11.39
C VAL A 87 -5.58 -13.37 12.52
N THR A 88 -6.87 -13.39 12.22
CA THR A 88 -7.94 -13.57 13.19
C THR A 88 -8.81 -14.76 12.77
N GLY A 89 -8.97 -15.73 13.66
CA GLY A 89 -9.90 -16.84 13.49
C GLY A 89 -11.31 -16.44 13.87
N LEU A 90 -12.27 -16.78 13.01
CA LEU A 90 -13.69 -16.48 13.18
C LEU A 90 -14.49 -17.78 13.13
N ARG A 91 -15.52 -17.85 13.97
CA ARG A 91 -16.46 -18.96 14.02
C ARG A 91 -17.84 -18.48 13.61
N ALA A 92 -18.52 -19.26 12.78
CA ALA A 92 -19.91 -19.04 12.42
C ALA A 92 -20.82 -19.77 13.41
N ARG A 93 -21.83 -19.06 13.93
CA ARG A 93 -22.94 -19.66 14.68
C ARG A 93 -24.19 -19.61 13.81
N PHE A 94 -24.80 -20.76 13.59
CA PHE A 94 -26.03 -20.91 12.81
C PHE A 94 -27.24 -21.00 13.76
N GLY A 95 -28.35 -20.33 13.45
CA GLY A 95 -29.56 -20.39 14.29
C GLY A 95 -30.59 -19.28 14.02
N THR A 96 -31.78 -19.42 14.62
CA THR A 96 -32.94 -18.50 14.48
C THR A 96 -32.74 -17.12 15.12
N GLU A 97 -31.67 -16.94 15.88
CA GLU A 97 -31.24 -15.67 16.48
C GLU A 97 -30.24 -14.91 15.59
N ALA A 98 -30.24 -15.17 14.27
CA ALA A 98 -29.54 -14.31 13.34
C ALA A 98 -30.25 -12.96 13.26
N ALA A 99 -29.99 -12.12 14.26
CA ALA A 99 -30.44 -10.76 14.30
C ALA A 99 -30.02 -10.07 13.00
N LEU A 100 -30.89 -9.21 12.46
CA LEU A 100 -30.52 -8.27 11.41
C LEU A 100 -29.21 -7.62 11.84
N SER A 101 -28.13 -8.01 11.18
CA SER A 101 -26.82 -7.45 11.49
C SER A 101 -26.78 -6.09 10.82
N ASP A 102 -27.20 -5.07 11.55
CA ASP A 102 -27.16 -3.70 11.07
C ASP A 102 -25.70 -3.23 11.06
N ARG A 103 -25.03 -3.40 9.92
CA ARG A 103 -23.73 -2.78 9.69
C ARG A 103 -23.98 -1.34 9.23
N SER A 104 -24.20 -0.47 10.21
CA SER A 104 -24.15 0.98 9.99
C SER A 104 -22.70 1.39 9.75
N GLY A 105 -22.35 1.63 8.49
CA GLY A 105 -21.07 2.24 8.10
C GLY A 105 -21.28 3.67 7.61
N PRO A 106 -20.20 4.48 7.48
CA PRO A 106 -20.28 5.84 6.93
C PRO A 106 -20.80 5.92 5.47
N ALA A 107 -21.00 4.77 4.80
CA ALA A 107 -21.51 4.66 3.43
C ALA A 107 -22.97 4.16 3.33
N GLY A 108 -23.70 4.07 4.45
CA GLY A 108 -25.12 3.66 4.49
C GLY A 108 -25.41 2.47 5.41
N THR A 109 -26.69 2.21 5.64
CA THR A 109 -27.19 1.04 6.40
C THR A 109 -27.36 -0.15 5.46
N LEU A 110 -26.50 -1.15 5.61
CA LEU A 110 -26.58 -2.39 4.84
C LEU A 110 -27.29 -3.45 5.69
N ALA A 111 -28.59 -3.59 5.48
CA ALA A 111 -29.40 -4.62 6.15
C ALA A 111 -29.25 -5.95 5.40
N ALA A 112 -28.46 -6.87 5.96
CA ALA A 112 -28.34 -8.24 5.44
C ALA A 112 -28.99 -9.21 6.42
N ALA A 113 -30.03 -9.91 5.97
CA ALA A 113 -30.54 -11.09 6.66
C ALA A 113 -29.60 -12.26 6.36
N ARG A 114 -28.88 -12.75 7.38
CA ARG A 114 -28.01 -13.92 7.29
C ARG A 114 -28.62 -15.03 8.13
N GLY A 115 -28.43 -16.30 7.77
CA GLY A 115 -28.79 -17.45 8.61
C GLY A 115 -27.73 -17.78 9.68
N TYR A 116 -26.71 -16.93 9.82
CA TYR A 116 -25.57 -17.13 10.70
C TYR A 116 -25.01 -15.78 11.17
N VAL A 117 -24.33 -15.81 12.31
CA VAL A 117 -23.52 -14.71 12.83
C VAL A 117 -22.06 -15.15 12.93
N LEU A 118 -21.13 -14.21 12.74
CA LEU A 118 -19.71 -14.45 12.99
C LEU A 118 -19.36 -13.96 14.40
N ASP A 119 -18.53 -14.72 15.08
CA ASP A 119 -18.00 -14.35 16.40
C ASP A 119 -16.96 -13.24 16.28
N GLU A 120 -17.43 -12.00 16.13
CA GLU A 120 -16.59 -10.80 16.13
C GLU A 120 -16.22 -10.40 17.58
N PRO A 121 -15.00 -9.89 17.85
CA PRO A 121 -13.94 -9.59 16.88
C PRO A 121 -13.14 -10.82 16.43
N GLY A 122 -13.41 -12.01 16.96
CA GLY A 122 -12.68 -13.25 16.70
C GLY A 122 -11.51 -13.47 17.65
N THR A 123 -10.69 -14.48 17.37
CA THR A 123 -9.48 -14.80 18.15
C THR A 123 -8.23 -14.55 17.31
N VAL A 124 -7.32 -13.72 17.81
CA VAL A 124 -6.08 -13.43 17.08
C VAL A 124 -5.15 -14.64 17.11
N ILE A 125 -4.85 -15.17 15.93
CA ILE A 125 -3.97 -16.31 15.68
C ILE A 125 -2.52 -15.84 15.53
N LEU A 126 -2.30 -14.76 14.79
CA LEU A 126 -0.96 -14.24 14.49
C LEU A 126 -0.96 -12.71 14.43
N ARG A 127 0.11 -12.11 14.93
CA ARG A 127 0.48 -10.71 14.69
C ARG A 127 1.91 -10.68 14.21
N GLN A 128 2.14 -10.00 13.11
CA GLN A 128 3.49 -9.81 12.60
C GLN A 128 3.63 -8.40 12.06
N GLY A 129 4.76 -7.76 12.37
CA GLY A 129 5.08 -6.43 11.90
C GLY A 129 6.51 -6.35 11.40
N LYS A 130 6.73 -5.50 10.40
CA LYS A 130 8.06 -5.13 9.92
C LYS A 130 8.13 -3.61 9.75
N LEU A 131 9.19 -3.01 10.31
CA LEU A 131 9.58 -1.63 10.05
C LEU A 131 10.69 -1.62 9.01
N PHE A 132 10.69 -0.59 8.17
CA PHE A 132 11.67 -0.38 7.12
C PHE A 132 12.48 0.90 7.37
N ALA A 133 13.47 1.18 6.52
CA ALA A 133 14.33 2.34 6.65
C ALA A 133 13.51 3.64 6.73
N GLY A 134 13.91 4.53 7.64
CA GLY A 134 13.18 5.76 7.96
C GLY A 134 12.19 5.62 9.12
N ALA A 135 11.62 4.43 9.34
CA ALA A 135 10.73 4.18 10.47
C ALA A 135 11.47 3.78 11.76
N ALA A 136 12.61 3.10 11.64
CA ALA A 136 13.48 2.67 12.74
C ALA A 136 14.95 2.61 12.28
N ASP A 137 15.90 2.53 13.23
CA ASP A 137 17.33 2.43 12.91
C ASP A 137 17.71 1.01 12.52
N GLY A 138 18.67 0.87 11.60
CA GLY A 138 19.23 -0.42 11.21
C GLY A 138 18.29 -1.33 10.39
N THR A 139 17.18 -0.79 9.88
CA THR A 139 16.21 -1.53 9.06
C THR A 139 16.51 -1.43 7.57
N GLU A 140 16.09 -2.45 6.80
CA GLU A 140 16.25 -2.47 5.34
C GLU A 140 15.34 -1.44 4.65
N PRO A 141 15.78 -0.82 3.53
CA PRO A 141 14.91 0.04 2.73
C PRO A 141 13.80 -0.78 2.05
N SER A 142 12.69 -0.11 1.73
CA SER A 142 11.58 -0.69 0.98
C SER A 142 10.90 0.41 0.18
N ASP A 143 11.62 0.93 -0.80
CA ASP A 143 11.09 1.90 -1.75
C ASP A 143 10.37 1.19 -2.90
N LEU A 144 9.40 1.86 -3.51
CA LEU A 144 8.66 1.39 -4.68
C LEU A 144 8.65 2.49 -5.74
N ASN A 145 9.33 2.25 -6.85
CA ASN A 145 9.30 3.13 -8.01
C ASN A 145 7.91 3.10 -8.66
N PRO A 146 7.53 4.14 -9.42
CA PRO A 146 6.28 4.13 -10.18
C PRO A 146 6.10 2.86 -11.01
N GLY A 147 4.97 2.17 -10.82
CA GLY A 147 4.65 0.91 -11.50
C GLY A 147 5.28 -0.35 -10.91
N GLU A 148 6.25 -0.22 -9.99
CA GLU A 148 6.93 -1.34 -9.34
C GLU A 148 5.98 -2.14 -8.44
N ALA A 149 6.13 -3.46 -8.45
CA ALA A 149 5.37 -4.38 -7.60
C ALA A 149 6.30 -5.35 -6.88
N VAL A 150 6.08 -5.53 -5.58
CA VAL A 150 6.83 -6.45 -4.74
C VAL A 150 5.86 -7.36 -3.99
N SER A 151 6.06 -8.67 -4.15
CA SER A 151 5.29 -9.72 -3.50
C SER A 151 6.10 -10.41 -2.41
N ARG A 152 5.45 -10.75 -1.30
CA ARG A 152 6.04 -11.58 -0.24
C ARG A 152 5.06 -12.64 0.20
N ASP A 153 5.57 -13.85 0.35
CA ASP A 153 4.84 -15.00 0.86
C ASP A 153 5.10 -15.19 2.35
N SER A 154 4.06 -15.60 3.07
CA SER A 154 4.15 -16.12 4.44
C SER A 154 3.25 -17.33 4.56
N ILE A 155 3.54 -18.21 5.52
CA ILE A 155 2.69 -19.34 5.86
C ILE A 155 2.30 -19.21 7.32
N PHE A 156 1.00 -19.33 7.60
CA PHE A 156 0.47 -19.42 8.94
C PHE A 156 -0.46 -20.62 9.06
N TYR A 157 -0.74 -21.04 10.29
CA TYR A 157 -1.56 -22.21 10.58
C TYR A 157 -2.81 -21.77 11.34
N ALA A 158 -3.95 -22.41 11.03
CA ALA A 158 -5.20 -22.21 11.74
C ALA A 158 -5.82 -23.56 12.09
N ASP A 159 -6.39 -23.69 13.29
CA ASP A 159 -7.10 -24.88 13.73
C ASP A 159 -8.51 -24.89 13.12
N ALA A 160 -8.77 -25.84 12.21
CA ALA A 160 -10.06 -25.98 11.52
C ALA A 160 -11.19 -26.50 12.42
N LYS A 161 -10.88 -26.98 13.64
CA LYS A 161 -11.91 -27.33 14.64
C LYS A 161 -12.33 -26.13 15.47
N ALA A 162 -11.45 -25.14 15.63
CA ALA A 162 -11.71 -23.95 16.41
C ALA A 162 -12.36 -22.83 15.60
N TYR A 163 -12.07 -22.76 14.30
CA TYR A 163 -12.47 -21.66 13.41
C TYR A 163 -13.06 -22.19 12.10
N ASP A 164 -14.01 -21.44 11.54
CA ASP A 164 -14.60 -21.70 10.22
C ASP A 164 -13.97 -20.81 9.14
N PHE A 165 -13.47 -19.63 9.54
CA PHE A 165 -12.80 -18.67 8.67
C PHE A 165 -11.56 -18.10 9.33
N VAL A 166 -10.62 -17.66 8.50
CA VAL A 166 -9.56 -16.74 8.92
C VAL A 166 -9.72 -15.42 8.19
N ARG A 167 -9.56 -14.32 8.91
CA ARG A 167 -9.44 -12.97 8.37
C ARG A 167 -7.97 -12.56 8.43
N PHE A 168 -7.37 -12.31 7.26
CA PHE A 168 -6.01 -11.81 7.11
C PHE A 168 -6.07 -10.32 6.83
N GLU A 169 -5.69 -9.51 7.82
CA GLU A 169 -5.71 -8.06 7.76
C GLU A 169 -4.30 -7.53 7.58
N VAL A 170 -4.11 -6.60 6.65
CA VAL A 170 -2.83 -5.97 6.32
C VAL A 170 -2.98 -4.47 6.45
N SER A 171 -2.03 -3.83 7.14
CA SER A 171 -1.89 -2.38 7.15
C SER A 171 -0.49 -1.99 6.69
N LEU A 172 -0.43 -1.18 5.63
CA LEU A 172 0.80 -0.64 5.08
C LEU A 172 0.85 0.85 5.36
N VAL A 173 1.93 1.33 5.98
CA VAL A 173 2.20 2.75 6.17
C VAL A 173 3.36 3.17 5.28
N TYR A 174 3.15 4.24 4.51
CA TYR A 174 4.11 4.73 3.54
C TYR A 174 4.05 6.27 3.43
N THR A 175 5.07 6.83 2.81
CA THR A 175 5.20 8.26 2.51
C THR A 175 5.81 8.42 1.12
N LYS A 176 5.83 9.65 0.60
CA LYS A 176 6.59 9.95 -0.62
C LYS A 176 8.08 9.73 -0.37
N GLU A 177 8.81 9.24 -1.36
CA GLU A 177 10.24 8.96 -1.25
C GLU A 177 11.07 10.19 -0.82
N ASP A 178 10.77 11.35 -1.38
CA ASP A 178 11.47 12.60 -1.09
C ASP A 178 11.05 13.27 0.24
N ASP A 179 10.00 12.74 0.92
CA ASP A 179 9.58 13.29 2.20
C ASP A 179 10.57 12.90 3.32
N PRO A 180 10.74 13.77 4.34
CA PRO A 180 11.50 13.42 5.54
C PRO A 180 10.96 12.13 6.19
N PRO A 181 11.84 11.22 6.64
CA PRO A 181 11.41 9.98 7.27
C PRO A 181 10.66 10.26 8.57
N LEU A 182 9.60 9.49 8.83
CA LEU A 182 8.87 9.53 10.08
C LEU A 182 9.03 8.21 10.82
N ARG A 183 9.50 8.31 12.07
CA ARG A 183 9.71 7.16 12.95
C ARG A 183 8.38 6.56 13.35
N LEU A 184 8.29 5.23 13.32
CA LEU A 184 7.08 4.49 13.69
C LEU A 184 7.38 3.49 14.80
N ARG A 185 6.32 3.07 15.49
CA ARG A 185 6.31 1.98 16.45
C ARG A 185 5.09 1.10 16.23
N PHE A 186 5.19 -0.13 16.69
CA PHE A 186 4.04 -1.01 16.79
C PHE A 186 3.18 -0.66 18.01
N GLU A 187 1.87 -0.78 17.86
CA GLU A 187 0.91 -0.66 18.95
C GLU A 187 -0.18 -1.72 18.76
N THR A 188 -0.59 -2.36 19.84
CA THR A 188 -1.73 -3.29 19.81
C THR A 188 -2.98 -2.52 20.16
N GLU A 189 -3.95 -2.51 19.25
CA GLU A 189 -5.24 -1.85 19.45
C GLU A 189 -6.13 -2.66 20.41
N ALA A 190 -7.20 -2.03 20.92
CA ALA A 190 -8.19 -2.71 21.77
C ALA A 190 -8.86 -3.91 21.08
N SER A 191 -8.96 -3.87 19.74
CA SER A 191 -9.42 -4.99 18.90
C SER A 191 -8.45 -6.17 18.88
N GLY A 192 -7.25 -6.01 19.45
CA GLY A 192 -6.17 -6.96 19.34
C GLY A 192 -5.42 -6.88 18.01
N ARG A 193 -5.75 -5.97 17.08
CA ARG A 193 -4.97 -5.77 15.85
C ARG A 193 -3.63 -5.10 16.13
N LEU A 194 -2.61 -5.47 15.36
CA LEU A 194 -1.35 -4.74 15.34
C LEU A 194 -1.47 -3.52 14.43
N ALA A 195 -1.09 -2.35 14.92
CA ALA A 195 -1.11 -1.09 14.20
C ALA A 195 0.27 -0.41 14.21
N LEU A 196 0.48 0.47 13.24
CA LEU A 196 1.66 1.30 13.12
C LEU A 196 1.31 2.73 13.52
N ARG A 197 2.04 3.27 14.50
CA ARG A 197 1.82 4.62 15.02
C ARG A 197 3.12 5.43 15.00
N PRO A 198 3.07 6.76 14.81
CA PRO A 198 4.24 7.60 14.96
C PRO A 198 4.93 7.42 16.32
N LEU A 199 6.26 7.41 16.31
CA LEU A 199 7.06 7.40 17.52
C LEU A 199 7.14 8.83 18.08
N GLY A 200 6.27 9.13 19.04
CA GLY A 200 6.20 10.44 19.70
C GLY A 200 5.11 11.37 19.15
N ALA A 201 5.12 12.62 19.60
CA ALA A 201 4.16 13.62 19.15
C ALA A 201 4.41 13.97 17.67
N CYS A 202 3.43 13.68 16.82
CA CYS A 202 3.48 13.97 15.40
C CYS A 202 2.77 15.30 15.13
N THR A 203 3.45 16.24 14.46
CA THR A 203 2.80 17.48 14.04
C THR A 203 1.79 17.19 12.92
N ALA A 204 0.74 18.01 12.81
CA ALA A 204 -0.29 17.83 11.77
C ALA A 204 0.32 17.75 10.37
N ALA A 205 1.33 18.60 10.07
CA ALA A 205 2.02 18.59 8.78
C ALA A 205 2.82 17.31 8.53
N ALA A 206 3.51 16.76 9.53
CA ALA A 206 4.26 15.52 9.38
C ALA A 206 3.33 14.30 9.21
N CYS A 207 2.25 14.24 10.00
CA CYS A 207 1.28 13.16 9.92
C CYS A 207 0.42 13.22 8.65
N ALA A 208 0.16 14.43 8.11
CA ALA A 208 -0.54 14.59 6.84
C ALA A 208 0.23 14.02 5.63
N ARG A 209 1.52 13.72 5.76
CA ARG A 209 2.33 13.05 4.72
C ARG A 209 2.21 11.53 4.77
N LEU A 210 1.93 10.97 5.94
CA LEU A 210 1.69 9.55 6.08
C LEU A 210 0.45 9.15 5.31
N ARG A 211 0.56 8.02 4.62
CA ARG A 211 -0.55 7.32 4.00
C ARG A 211 -0.59 5.92 4.58
N THR A 212 -1.82 5.47 4.80
CA THR A 212 -2.11 4.12 5.26
C THR A 212 -3.04 3.47 4.25
N THR A 213 -2.72 2.24 3.90
CA THR A 213 -3.61 1.38 3.12
C THR A 213 -3.89 0.14 3.95
N ASP A 214 -5.15 -0.01 4.34
CA ASP A 214 -5.65 -1.17 5.08
C ASP A 214 -6.42 -2.08 4.13
N PHE A 215 -6.21 -3.37 4.26
CA PHE A 215 -6.89 -4.38 3.45
C PHE A 215 -7.18 -5.63 4.29
N ALA A 216 -8.28 -6.31 4.00
CA ALA A 216 -8.63 -7.56 4.66
C ALA A 216 -9.07 -8.58 3.61
N THR A 217 -8.63 -9.83 3.76
CA THR A 217 -9.14 -10.97 2.99
C THR A 217 -9.56 -12.07 3.94
N GLU A 218 -10.72 -12.65 3.68
CA GLU A 218 -11.22 -13.80 4.42
C GLU A 218 -10.97 -15.08 3.62
N PHE A 219 -10.62 -16.15 4.32
CA PHE A 219 -10.42 -17.48 3.75
C PHE A 219 -11.21 -18.48 4.59
N SER A 220 -12.00 -19.31 3.92
CA SER A 220 -12.78 -20.35 4.58
C SER A 220 -11.93 -21.59 4.83
N LEU A 221 -12.07 -22.21 6.00
CA LEU A 221 -11.35 -23.41 6.39
C LEU A 221 -12.08 -24.71 6.05
N TRP A 222 -13.31 -24.62 5.50
CA TRP A 222 -14.14 -25.76 5.09
C TRP A 222 -13.97 -26.12 3.61
#